data_AF-A0A5R9E6A6-F1
#
_entry.id   AF-A0A5R9E6A6-F1
#
_cell.length_a   1.000
_cell.length_b   1.000
_cell.length_c   1.000
_cell.angle_alpha   90.00
_cell.angle_beta   90.00
_cell.angle_gamma   90.00
#
_symmetry.space_group_name_H-M   'P 1'
#
loop_
_entity.id
_entity.type
_entity.pdbx_description
1 polymer ?
#
loop_
_entity_poly.entity_id
_entity_poly.type
_entity_poly.pdbx_seq_one_letter_code
_entity_poly.pdbx_strand_id
1 'polypeptide(L)'
;MGAWLLSDPVLLRTLVAAAAAAAVTGAVLMRSWDRYAGRRVAELTRLRASDAWKTEERIAELEADLDESRELRTRLDAKLRAKRVELAGLRNEHAALLRRYANAETERASALEGRRQLAIGAGSPKELPAAGSTPTPSAYLRAAKALDDLPRRAAEQQAKRTVEEARKRDIAERAREADEPQGKHAAAAGGAQHARPSSAVPATRVPVAAAIVPYSGQRRAARPQGGFDFFGTQGAKAPDAGAQTAEAAGSTGPEVNAGDVSRKKPIAALEPAQLASVQDEDLADVVGEEALAQSRHTDERAVGEVIDLTAHDETEQLDVAQLRSAIS
;
A
#
# COMPACT_ATOMS: atom_id res chain seq x y z
N MET A 1 11.77 -62.28 84.31
CA MET A 1 10.31 -62.24 84.57
C MET A 1 9.57 -61.73 83.33
N GLY A 2 9.56 -62.48 82.22
CA GLY A 2 8.91 -62.02 80.98
C GLY A 2 8.39 -63.13 80.05
N ALA A 3 8.72 -64.40 80.34
CA ALA A 3 8.37 -65.53 79.48
C ALA A 3 6.97 -66.12 79.75
N TRP A 4 6.39 -65.89 80.93
CA TRP A 4 5.09 -66.49 81.32
C TRP A 4 3.87 -65.70 80.83
N LEU A 5 4.01 -64.40 80.53
CA LEU A 5 2.92 -63.59 79.96
C LEU A 5 2.58 -63.99 78.51
N LEU A 6 3.54 -64.60 77.82
CA LEU A 6 3.43 -65.02 76.41
C LEU A 6 2.81 -66.41 76.24
N SER A 7 2.49 -67.10 77.34
CA SER A 7 1.94 -68.46 77.32
C SER A 7 0.40 -68.50 77.33
N ASP A 8 -0.26 -67.36 77.54
CA ASP A 8 -1.72 -67.27 77.47
C ASP A 8 -2.17 -67.20 75.99
N PRO A 9 -2.86 -68.22 75.47
CA PRO A 9 -3.31 -68.25 74.08
C PRO A 9 -4.29 -67.11 73.75
N VAL A 10 -4.98 -66.55 74.74
CA VAL A 10 -5.92 -65.44 74.52
C VAL A 10 -5.16 -64.15 74.21
N LEU A 11 -4.11 -63.84 74.97
CA LEU A 11 -3.26 -62.65 74.74
C LEU A 11 -2.54 -62.70 73.38
N LEU A 12 -2.05 -63.87 72.98
CA LEU A 12 -1.45 -64.04 71.65
C LEU A 12 -2.46 -63.81 70.52
N ARG A 13 -3.69 -64.32 70.66
CA ARG A 13 -4.73 -64.14 69.64
C ARG A 13 -5.20 -62.69 69.53
N THR A 14 -5.33 -61.98 70.64
CA THR A 14 -5.71 -60.55 70.60
C THR A 14 -4.62 -59.68 70.00
N LEU A 15 -3.34 -59.95 70.29
CA LEU A 15 -2.21 -59.25 69.66
C LEU A 15 -2.13 -59.51 68.15
N VAL A 16 -2.31 -60.76 67.73
CA VAL A 16 -2.35 -61.10 66.29
C VAL A 16 -3.55 -60.44 65.61
N ALA A 17 -4.72 -60.42 66.24
CA ALA A 17 -5.89 -59.73 65.71
C ALA A 17 -5.66 -58.21 65.60
N ALA A 18 -5.01 -57.59 66.59
CA ALA A 18 -4.64 -56.17 66.54
C ALA A 18 -3.62 -55.87 65.43
N ALA A 19 -2.59 -56.71 65.27
CA ALA A 19 -1.61 -56.58 64.20
C ALA A 19 -2.25 -56.77 62.81
N ALA A 20 -3.15 -57.73 62.66
CA ALA A 20 -3.90 -57.94 61.42
C ALA A 20 -4.81 -56.74 61.11
N ALA A 21 -5.52 -56.21 62.12
CA ALA A 21 -6.34 -55.01 61.96
C ALA A 21 -5.49 -53.79 61.53
N ALA A 22 -4.32 -53.60 62.14
CA ALA A 22 -3.38 -52.53 61.75
C ALA A 22 -2.83 -52.71 60.32
N ALA A 23 -2.53 -53.95 59.91
CA ALA A 23 -2.10 -54.24 58.55
C ALA A 23 -3.21 -53.93 57.52
N VAL A 24 -4.46 -54.30 57.83
CA VAL A 24 -5.61 -54.03 56.96
C VAL A 24 -5.88 -52.53 56.84
N THR A 25 -5.85 -51.77 57.95
CA THR A 25 -6.05 -50.31 57.90
C THR A 25 -4.92 -49.60 57.16
N GLY A 26 -3.66 -50.03 57.37
CA GLY A 26 -2.52 -49.54 56.60
C GLY A 26 -2.66 -49.80 55.11
N ALA A 27 -3.09 -51.01 54.71
CA ALA A 27 -3.34 -51.36 53.31
C ALA A 27 -4.46 -50.50 52.69
N VAL A 28 -5.55 -50.25 53.42
CA VAL A 28 -6.65 -49.40 52.93
C VAL A 28 -6.20 -47.95 52.76
N LEU A 29 -5.40 -47.41 53.69
CA LEU A 29 -4.87 -46.06 53.58
C LEU A 29 -3.91 -45.92 52.39
N MET A 30 -2.99 -46.86 52.21
CA MET A 30 -2.11 -46.85 51.03
C MET A 30 -2.92 -46.91 49.73
N ARG A 31 -3.99 -47.72 49.71
CA ARG A 31 -4.85 -47.82 48.54
C ARG A 31 -5.67 -46.56 48.26
N SER A 32 -6.08 -45.83 49.30
CA SER A 32 -6.79 -44.56 49.13
C SER A 32 -5.83 -43.45 48.64
N TRP A 33 -4.60 -43.43 49.16
CA TRP A 33 -3.55 -42.50 48.72
C TRP A 33 -3.14 -42.75 47.26
N ASP A 34 -2.94 -44.01 46.86
CA ASP A 34 -2.63 -44.39 45.48
C ASP A 34 -3.72 -43.92 44.50
N ARG A 35 -5.01 -44.11 44.86
CA ARG A 35 -6.14 -43.62 44.05
C ARG A 35 -6.19 -42.09 43.98
N TYR A 36 -5.91 -41.40 45.08
CA TYR A 36 -5.92 -39.93 45.11
C TYR A 36 -4.75 -39.34 44.32
N ALA A 37 -3.55 -39.93 44.44
CA ALA A 37 -2.38 -39.57 43.67
C ALA A 37 -2.62 -39.78 42.16
N GLY A 38 -3.18 -40.93 41.76
CA GLY A 38 -3.52 -41.19 40.36
C GLY A 38 -4.52 -40.19 39.78
N ARG A 39 -5.56 -39.81 40.55
CA ARG A 39 -6.51 -38.78 40.15
C ARG A 39 -5.85 -37.41 39.98
N ARG A 40 -4.99 -37.00 40.93
CA ARG A 40 -4.28 -35.71 40.84
C ARG A 40 -3.31 -35.66 39.68
N VAL A 41 -2.58 -36.75 39.41
CA VAL A 41 -1.69 -36.82 38.24
C VAL A 41 -2.52 -36.73 36.96
N ALA A 42 -3.64 -37.45 36.86
CA ALA A 42 -4.52 -37.36 35.70
C ALA A 42 -5.06 -35.94 35.50
N GLU A 43 -5.50 -35.27 36.56
CA GLU A 43 -5.97 -33.89 36.49
C GLU A 43 -4.86 -32.91 36.08
N LEU A 44 -3.66 -33.01 36.68
CA LEU A 44 -2.52 -32.18 36.30
C LEU A 44 -2.09 -32.42 34.86
N THR A 45 -2.12 -33.66 34.37
CA THR A 45 -1.81 -33.95 32.96
C THR A 45 -2.86 -33.35 32.02
N ARG A 46 -4.14 -33.37 32.39
CA ARG A 46 -5.21 -32.73 31.61
C ARG A 46 -5.07 -31.20 31.59
N LEU A 47 -4.77 -30.60 32.74
CA LEU A 47 -4.53 -29.16 32.83
C LEU A 47 -3.32 -28.74 32.00
N ARG A 48 -2.19 -29.45 32.13
CA ARG A 48 -1.00 -29.22 31.30
C ARG A 48 -1.28 -29.37 29.81
N ALA A 49 -2.01 -30.40 29.40
CA ALA A 49 -2.41 -30.56 28.01
C ALA A 49 -3.30 -29.42 27.53
N SER A 50 -4.24 -28.96 28.36
CA SER A 50 -5.11 -27.82 28.02
C SER A 50 -4.34 -26.51 27.92
N ASP A 51 -3.33 -26.31 28.75
CA ASP A 51 -2.51 -25.10 28.71
C ASP A 51 -1.53 -25.12 27.54
N ALA A 52 -0.95 -26.29 27.23
CA ALA A 52 -0.14 -26.47 26.03
C ALA A 52 -0.95 -26.14 24.77
N TRP A 53 -2.19 -26.62 24.68
CA TRP A 53 -3.06 -26.30 23.56
C TRP A 53 -3.38 -24.80 23.45
N LYS A 54 -3.68 -24.13 24.57
CA LYS A 54 -3.89 -22.66 24.57
C LYS A 54 -2.63 -21.90 24.15
N THR A 55 -1.45 -22.39 24.51
CA THR A 55 -0.19 -21.76 24.08
C THR A 55 0.07 -21.99 22.60
N GLU A 56 -0.22 -23.18 22.08
CA GLU A 56 -0.14 -23.49 20.65
C GLU A 56 -1.10 -22.61 19.84
N GLU A 57 -2.32 -22.40 20.32
CA GLU A 57 -3.29 -21.50 19.67
C GLU A 57 -2.78 -20.06 19.62
N ARG A 58 -2.25 -19.55 20.73
CA ARG A 58 -1.65 -18.21 20.78
C ARG A 58 -0.42 -18.08 19.88
N ILE A 59 0.38 -19.14 19.76
CA ILE A 59 1.52 -19.17 18.84
C ILE A 59 1.01 -19.11 17.40
N ALA A 60 -0.04 -19.87 17.06
CA ALA A 60 -0.65 -19.84 15.74
C ALA A 60 -1.24 -18.46 15.40
N GLU A 61 -1.91 -17.81 16.35
CA GLU A 61 -2.41 -16.42 16.21
C GLU A 61 -1.26 -15.45 15.94
N LEU A 62 -0.16 -15.53 16.72
CA LEU A 62 1.00 -14.66 16.53
C LEU A 62 1.73 -14.92 15.20
N GLU A 63 1.81 -16.17 14.77
CA GLU A 63 2.37 -16.54 13.47
C GLU A 63 1.52 -15.97 12.32
N ALA A 64 0.19 -16.05 12.43
CA ALA A 64 -0.73 -15.44 11.47
C ALA A 64 -0.59 -13.91 11.42
N ASP A 65 -0.55 -13.23 12.57
CA ASP A 65 -0.32 -11.78 12.65
C ASP A 65 1.03 -11.37 12.05
N LEU A 66 2.07 -12.19 12.26
CA LEU A 66 3.38 -11.97 11.65
C LEU A 66 3.33 -12.09 10.13
N ASP A 67 2.64 -13.08 9.59
CA ASP A 67 2.48 -13.26 8.16
C ASP A 67 1.65 -12.12 7.54
N GLU A 68 0.58 -11.68 8.19
CA GLU A 68 -0.18 -10.49 7.76
C GLU A 68 0.72 -9.24 7.75
N SER A 69 1.54 -9.04 8.79
CA SER A 69 2.46 -7.90 8.84
C SER A 69 3.52 -7.94 7.72
N ARG A 70 3.98 -9.14 7.33
CA ARG A 70 4.92 -9.34 6.22
C ARG A 70 4.23 -9.04 4.88
N GLU A 71 2.99 -9.46 4.69
CA GLU A 71 2.20 -9.13 3.52
C GLU A 71 2.00 -7.62 3.39
N LEU A 72 1.59 -6.94 4.47
CA LEU A 72 1.42 -5.49 4.47
C LEU A 72 2.74 -4.77 4.12
N ARG A 73 3.86 -5.24 4.69
CA ARG A 73 5.18 -4.71 4.36
C ARG A 73 5.52 -4.88 2.88
N THR A 74 5.32 -6.06 2.32
CA THR A 74 5.59 -6.29 0.88
C THR A 74 4.71 -5.44 -0.02
N ARG A 75 3.42 -5.26 0.32
CA ARG A 75 2.49 -4.36 -0.39
C ARG A 75 2.96 -2.90 -0.32
N LEU A 76 3.36 -2.42 0.85
CA LEU A 76 3.87 -1.06 1.02
C LEU A 76 5.19 -0.85 0.27
N ASP A 77 6.11 -1.81 0.32
CA ASP A 77 7.36 -1.77 -0.41
C ASP A 77 7.13 -1.74 -1.94
N ALA A 78 6.13 -2.47 -2.44
CA ALA A 78 5.73 -2.42 -3.85
C ALA A 78 5.19 -1.04 -4.23
N LYS A 79 4.30 -0.46 -3.42
CA LYS A 79 3.78 0.91 -3.62
C LYS A 79 4.89 1.95 -3.60
N LEU A 80 5.83 1.87 -2.66
CA LEU A 80 6.98 2.77 -2.60
C LEU A 80 7.88 2.64 -3.84
N ARG A 81 8.13 1.42 -4.33
CA ARG A 81 8.87 1.20 -5.58
C ARG A 81 8.13 1.81 -6.77
N ALA A 82 6.82 1.58 -6.89
CA ALA A 82 6.00 2.18 -7.93
C ALA A 82 6.08 3.71 -7.91
N LYS A 83 5.91 4.34 -6.74
CA LYS A 83 6.02 5.80 -6.59
C LYS A 83 7.41 6.34 -6.91
N ARG A 84 8.48 5.61 -6.58
CA ARG A 84 9.85 5.99 -6.99
C ARG A 84 10.02 5.98 -8.50
N VAL A 85 9.43 5.00 -9.19
CA VAL A 85 9.45 4.92 -10.66
C VAL A 85 8.62 6.05 -11.27
N GLU A 86 7.43 6.33 -10.75
CA GLU A 86 6.60 7.47 -11.20
C GLU A 86 7.36 8.81 -11.06
N LEU A 87 8.00 9.06 -9.91
CA LEU A 87 8.80 10.26 -9.70
C LEU A 87 9.99 10.35 -10.66
N ALA A 88 10.66 9.24 -10.95
CA ALA A 88 11.72 9.20 -11.96
C ALA A 88 11.16 9.51 -13.37
N GLY A 89 9.97 8.99 -13.70
CA GLY A 89 9.23 9.31 -14.91
C GLY A 89 8.96 10.80 -15.06
N LEU A 90 8.34 11.42 -14.06
CA LEU A 90 8.03 12.86 -14.06
C LEU A 90 9.29 13.74 -14.17
N ARG A 91 10.39 13.35 -13.51
CA ARG A 91 11.67 14.06 -13.64
C ARG A 91 12.23 13.96 -15.07
N ASN A 92 12.10 12.81 -15.72
CA ASN A 92 12.53 12.62 -17.10
C ASN A 92 11.65 13.41 -18.08
N GLU A 93 10.33 13.43 -17.87
CA GLU A 93 9.39 14.23 -18.64
C GLU A 93 9.69 15.72 -18.51
N HIS A 94 9.95 16.21 -17.30
CA HIS A 94 10.34 17.59 -17.06
C HIS A 94 11.64 17.95 -17.79
N ALA A 95 12.66 17.09 -17.70
CA ALA A 95 13.92 17.29 -18.44
C ALA A 95 13.72 17.25 -19.96
N ALA A 96 12.77 16.47 -20.46
CA ALA A 96 12.41 16.45 -21.88
C ALA A 96 11.68 17.74 -22.28
N LEU A 97 10.77 18.24 -21.44
CA LEU A 97 10.05 19.50 -21.67
C LEU A 97 11.02 20.69 -21.73
N LEU A 98 11.98 20.77 -20.81
CA LEU A 98 13.02 21.81 -20.81
C LEU A 98 13.88 21.75 -22.07
N ARG A 99 14.27 20.56 -22.53
CA ARG A 99 15.02 20.39 -23.79
C ARG A 99 14.21 20.85 -25.00
N ARG A 100 12.92 20.51 -25.06
CA ARG A 100 12.02 20.96 -26.14
C ARG A 100 11.83 22.47 -26.13
N TYR A 101 11.66 23.07 -24.96
CA TYR A 101 11.53 24.52 -24.80
C TYR A 101 12.82 25.25 -25.19
N ALA A 102 13.97 24.76 -24.73
CA ALA A 102 15.26 25.31 -25.11
C ALA A 102 15.47 25.28 -26.62
N ASN A 103 15.17 24.14 -27.28
CA ASN A 103 15.23 24.04 -28.73
C ASN A 103 14.28 25.03 -29.41
N ALA A 104 13.02 25.12 -28.96
CA ALA A 104 12.06 26.06 -29.49
C ALA A 104 12.53 27.52 -29.35
N GLU A 105 13.19 27.87 -28.24
CA GLU A 105 13.74 29.21 -28.04
C GLU A 105 14.96 29.47 -28.91
N THR A 106 15.85 28.48 -29.11
CA THR A 106 16.96 28.61 -30.08
C THR A 106 16.47 28.73 -31.52
N GLU A 107 15.41 28.00 -31.89
CA GLU A 107 14.79 28.12 -33.20
C GLU A 107 14.19 29.52 -33.41
N ARG A 108 13.48 30.06 -32.41
CA ARG A 108 12.98 31.45 -32.44
C ARG A 108 14.10 32.46 -32.60
N ALA A 109 15.19 32.33 -31.84
CA ALA A 109 16.35 33.21 -31.96
C ALA A 109 16.98 33.12 -33.35
N SER A 110 17.19 31.92 -33.87
CA SER A 110 17.74 31.69 -35.22
C SER A 110 16.85 32.26 -36.32
N ALA A 111 15.52 32.21 -36.16
CA ALA A 111 14.58 32.80 -37.10
C ALA A 111 14.66 34.34 -37.09
N LEU A 112 14.84 34.96 -35.93
CA LEU A 112 15.06 36.40 -35.81
C LEU A 112 16.41 36.83 -36.40
N GLU A 113 17.47 36.06 -36.18
CA GLU A 113 18.78 36.29 -36.81
C GLU A 113 18.72 36.13 -38.32
N GLY A 114 18.03 35.09 -38.82
CA GLY A 114 17.78 34.91 -40.25
C GLY A 114 17.05 36.12 -40.86
N ARG A 115 16.04 36.66 -40.18
CA ARG A 115 15.37 37.90 -40.60
C ARG A 115 16.31 39.12 -40.59
N ARG A 116 17.18 39.25 -39.58
CA ARG A 116 18.19 40.32 -39.54
C ARG A 116 19.19 40.22 -40.69
N GLN A 117 19.69 39.02 -40.98
CA GLN A 117 20.61 38.78 -42.11
C GLN A 117 19.96 39.10 -43.46
N LEU A 118 18.70 38.71 -43.65
CA LEU A 118 17.94 39.08 -44.84
C LEU A 118 17.74 40.58 -44.96
N ALA A 119 17.49 41.29 -43.86
CA ALA A 119 17.37 42.75 -43.86
C ALA A 119 18.69 43.43 -44.23
N ILE A 120 19.83 42.93 -43.74
CA ILE A 120 21.17 43.43 -44.12
C ILE A 120 21.46 43.15 -45.60
N GLY A 121 21.15 41.93 -46.09
CA GLY A 121 21.33 41.56 -47.49
C GLY A 121 20.38 42.26 -48.46
N ALA A 122 19.18 42.64 -48.02
CA ALA A 122 18.26 43.49 -48.80
C ALA A 122 18.65 44.98 -48.72
N GLY A 123 19.33 45.39 -47.64
CA GLY A 123 19.84 46.73 -47.42
C GLY A 123 21.11 47.07 -48.19
N SER A 124 21.80 46.10 -48.80
CA SER A 124 22.75 46.41 -49.87
C SER A 124 21.92 46.88 -51.08
N PRO A 125 22.00 48.15 -51.49
CA PRO A 125 21.13 48.70 -52.50
C PRO A 125 21.38 47.93 -53.80
N LYS A 126 20.45 47.03 -54.14
CA LYS A 126 20.31 46.51 -55.49
C LYS A 126 19.95 47.75 -56.31
N GLU A 127 20.93 48.33 -56.99
CA GLU A 127 20.73 49.43 -57.91
C GLU A 127 19.57 49.05 -58.84
N LEU A 128 18.41 49.62 -58.56
CA LEU A 128 17.28 49.53 -59.46
C LEU A 128 17.74 50.31 -60.69
N PRO A 129 17.82 49.70 -61.88
CA PRO A 129 18.00 50.49 -63.08
C PRO A 129 16.86 51.49 -63.10
N ALA A 130 17.19 52.77 -63.28
CA ALA A 130 16.23 53.87 -63.25
C ALA A 130 15.01 53.52 -64.10
N ALA A 131 13.93 53.11 -63.43
CA ALA A 131 12.68 52.81 -64.11
C ALA A 131 12.07 54.15 -64.48
N GLY A 132 12.30 54.58 -65.72
CA GLY A 132 11.58 55.69 -66.31
C GLY A 132 10.08 55.43 -66.14
N SER A 133 9.39 56.36 -65.49
CA SER A 133 7.95 56.33 -65.22
C SER A 133 7.10 56.52 -66.48
N THR A 134 7.64 56.25 -67.67
CA THR A 134 6.95 56.35 -68.94
C THR A 134 6.41 54.96 -69.32
N PRO A 135 5.07 54.76 -69.32
CA PRO A 135 4.47 53.52 -69.79
C PRO A 135 4.86 53.30 -71.25
N THR A 136 5.73 52.34 -71.50
CA THR A 136 6.13 51.99 -72.87
C THR A 136 5.01 51.22 -73.56
N PRO A 137 4.84 51.35 -74.89
CA PRO A 137 3.84 50.57 -75.64
C PRO A 137 3.94 49.05 -75.40
N SER A 138 5.14 48.54 -75.19
CA SER A 138 5.39 47.15 -74.78
C SER A 138 4.83 46.79 -73.41
N ALA A 139 4.75 47.75 -72.47
CA ALA A 139 4.13 47.54 -71.17
C ALA A 139 2.61 47.41 -71.30
N TYR A 140 1.96 48.23 -72.15
CA TYR A 140 0.54 48.10 -72.44
C TYR A 140 0.20 46.77 -73.13
N LEU A 141 1.02 46.32 -74.10
CA LEU A 141 0.83 45.01 -74.72
C LEU A 141 0.99 43.83 -73.74
N ARG A 142 1.93 43.95 -72.79
CA ARG A 142 2.11 42.95 -71.74
C ARG A 142 0.94 42.93 -70.76
N ALA A 143 0.40 44.10 -70.41
CA ALA A 143 -0.79 44.22 -69.59
C ALA A 143 -2.03 43.63 -70.28
N ALA A 144 -2.22 43.90 -71.58
CA ALA A 144 -3.31 43.32 -72.36
C ALA A 144 -3.23 41.79 -72.40
N LYS A 145 -2.04 41.22 -72.67
CA LYS A 145 -1.83 39.77 -72.61
C LYS A 145 -2.09 39.18 -71.22
N ALA A 146 -1.74 39.90 -70.16
CA ALA A 146 -2.03 39.47 -68.80
C ALA A 146 -3.53 39.47 -68.48
N LEU A 147 -4.31 40.39 -69.06
CA LEU A 147 -5.76 40.42 -68.96
C LEU A 147 -6.41 39.28 -69.76
N ASP A 148 -5.89 38.97 -70.95
CA ASP A 148 -6.34 37.81 -71.75
C ASP A 148 -6.08 36.47 -71.05
N ASP A 149 -4.96 36.36 -70.32
CA ASP A 149 -4.59 35.16 -69.55
C ASP A 149 -5.34 35.05 -68.21
N LEU A 150 -5.98 36.12 -67.74
CA LEU A 150 -6.65 36.20 -66.44
C LEU A 150 -7.75 35.14 -66.23
N PRO A 151 -8.69 34.89 -67.16
CA PRO A 151 -9.71 33.85 -66.98
C PRO A 151 -9.11 32.45 -66.87
N ARG A 152 -8.06 32.14 -67.64
CA ARG A 152 -7.35 30.86 -67.58
C ARG A 152 -6.67 30.67 -66.23
N ARG A 153 -5.98 31.71 -65.73
CA ARG A 153 -5.34 31.68 -64.41
C ARG A 153 -6.34 31.63 -63.26
N ALA A 154 -7.49 32.27 -63.40
CA ALA A 154 -8.58 32.18 -62.41
C ALA A 154 -9.12 30.75 -62.32
N ALA A 155 -9.32 30.07 -63.46
CA ALA A 155 -9.73 28.66 -63.49
C ALA A 155 -8.69 27.74 -62.83
N GLU A 156 -7.40 27.95 -63.11
CA GLU A 156 -6.31 27.19 -62.47
C GLU A 156 -6.25 27.41 -60.95
N GLN A 157 -6.51 28.63 -60.47
CA GLN A 157 -6.57 28.92 -59.03
C GLN A 157 -7.78 28.27 -58.37
N GLN A 158 -8.94 28.27 -59.02
CA GLN A 158 -10.14 27.57 -58.53
C GLN A 158 -9.90 26.06 -58.45
N ALA A 159 -9.29 25.46 -59.49
CA ALA A 159 -8.92 24.04 -59.49
C ALA A 159 -7.94 23.69 -58.35
N LYS A 160 -6.97 24.56 -58.06
CA LYS A 160 -6.06 24.36 -56.92
C LYS A 160 -6.80 24.41 -55.59
N ARG A 161 -7.71 25.35 -55.41
CA ARG A 161 -8.52 25.47 -54.18
C ARG A 161 -9.41 24.23 -53.96
N THR A 162 -10.06 23.72 -55.00
CA THR A 162 -10.90 22.52 -54.87
C THR A 162 -10.08 21.27 -54.55
N VAL A 163 -8.89 21.12 -55.15
CA VAL A 163 -7.95 20.03 -54.82
C VAL A 163 -7.44 20.15 -53.38
N GLU A 164 -7.12 21.36 -52.92
CA GLU A 164 -6.70 21.59 -51.53
C GLU A 164 -7.82 21.32 -50.53
N GLU A 165 -9.06 21.68 -50.85
CA GLU A 165 -10.23 21.35 -50.01
C GLU A 165 -10.50 19.84 -49.97
N ALA A 166 -10.38 19.13 -51.10
CA ALA A 166 -10.49 17.67 -51.13
C ALA A 166 -9.41 17.03 -50.25
N ARG A 167 -8.15 17.45 -50.40
CA ARG A 167 -7.04 16.97 -49.55
C ARG A 167 -7.29 17.23 -48.06
N LYS A 168 -7.87 18.38 -47.70
CA LYS A 168 -8.24 18.69 -46.30
C LYS A 168 -9.35 17.77 -45.79
N ARG A 169 -10.34 17.42 -46.63
CA ARG A 169 -11.39 16.46 -46.27
C ARG A 169 -10.82 15.06 -46.07
N ASP A 170 -9.97 14.58 -46.97
CA ASP A 170 -9.32 13.26 -46.86
C ASP A 170 -8.46 13.15 -45.59
N ILE A 171 -7.74 14.22 -45.24
CA ILE A 171 -6.93 14.27 -44.01
C ILE A 171 -7.83 14.26 -42.77
N ALA A 172 -8.95 14.98 -42.79
CA ALA A 172 -9.90 15.00 -41.68
C ALA A 172 -10.65 13.67 -41.52
N GLU A 173 -10.99 12.99 -42.61
CA GLU A 173 -11.59 11.65 -42.61
C GLU A 173 -10.62 10.61 -42.05
N ARG A 174 -9.36 10.61 -42.52
CA ARG A 174 -8.31 9.74 -41.99
C ARG A 174 -8.02 9.99 -40.51
N ALA A 175 -8.13 11.24 -40.04
CA ALA A 175 -7.99 11.57 -38.62
C ALA A 175 -9.16 11.01 -37.80
N ARG A 176 -10.39 10.99 -38.34
CA ARG A 176 -11.57 10.40 -37.68
C ARG A 176 -11.53 8.87 -37.67
N GLU A 177 -11.10 8.24 -38.76
CA GLU A 177 -10.91 6.78 -38.83
C GLU A 177 -9.81 6.28 -37.88
N ALA A 178 -8.80 7.10 -37.58
CA ALA A 178 -7.78 6.78 -36.60
C ALA A 178 -8.27 6.85 -35.14
N ASP A 179 -9.36 7.59 -34.88
CA ASP A 179 -9.98 7.72 -33.55
C ASP A 179 -11.08 6.66 -33.28
N GLU A 180 -11.49 5.87 -34.28
CA GLU A 180 -12.41 4.74 -34.09
C GLU A 180 -11.64 3.44 -33.70
N PRO A 181 -11.89 2.87 -32.50
CA PRO A 181 -11.31 1.58 -32.15
C PRO A 181 -12.01 0.47 -32.93
N GLN A 182 -11.41 0.01 -34.02
CA GLN A 182 -11.86 -1.21 -34.72
C GLN A 182 -11.73 -2.42 -33.78
N GLY A 183 -12.87 -2.79 -33.19
CA GLY A 183 -13.09 -4.03 -32.47
C GLY A 183 -12.89 -5.23 -33.39
N LYS A 184 -11.89 -6.04 -33.08
CA LYS A 184 -11.63 -7.31 -33.75
C LYS A 184 -12.60 -8.38 -33.24
N HIS A 185 -13.70 -8.61 -33.95
CA HIS A 185 -14.40 -9.90 -33.91
C HIS A 185 -14.97 -10.24 -35.29
N ALA A 186 -14.45 -11.33 -35.89
CA ALA A 186 -15.24 -12.51 -36.30
C ALA A 186 -14.53 -13.29 -37.41
N ALA A 187 -14.13 -14.52 -37.09
CA ALA A 187 -14.20 -15.63 -38.02
C ALA A 187 -14.87 -16.78 -37.27
N ALA A 188 -16.15 -17.00 -37.59
CA ALA A 188 -16.97 -18.11 -37.12
C ALA A 188 -17.01 -19.21 -38.20
N ALA A 189 -17.01 -20.48 -37.80
CA ALA A 189 -17.40 -21.59 -38.65
C ALA A 189 -18.08 -22.71 -37.84
N GLY A 190 -19.28 -23.11 -38.30
CA GLY A 190 -20.04 -24.31 -37.95
C GLY A 190 -21.03 -24.14 -36.78
N GLY A 191 -22.32 -24.51 -36.83
CA GLY A 191 -23.16 -25.18 -37.82
C GLY A 191 -24.38 -25.82 -37.09
N ALA A 192 -25.51 -25.97 -37.81
CA ALA A 192 -26.70 -26.82 -37.50
C ALA A 192 -27.98 -26.19 -36.85
N GLN A 193 -28.85 -25.66 -37.73
CA GLN A 193 -30.24 -26.06 -38.08
C GLN A 193 -31.40 -26.27 -37.04
N HIS A 194 -32.59 -25.85 -37.53
CA HIS A 194 -34.01 -26.10 -37.15
C HIS A 194 -34.67 -25.08 -36.19
N ALA A 195 -35.94 -24.68 -36.25
CA ALA A 195 -36.99 -24.52 -37.28
C ALA A 195 -38.25 -23.95 -36.56
N ARG A 196 -38.79 -22.84 -37.10
CA ARG A 196 -40.14 -22.21 -36.96
C ARG A 196 -40.64 -21.56 -35.64
N PRO A 197 -41.47 -20.48 -35.73
CA PRO A 197 -41.94 -19.67 -34.59
C PRO A 197 -43.43 -19.87 -34.25
N SER A 198 -43.85 -19.55 -33.01
CA SER A 198 -45.07 -18.77 -32.70
C SER A 198 -45.34 -18.64 -31.18
N SER A 199 -45.79 -17.44 -30.81
CA SER A 199 -46.76 -17.08 -29.75
C SER A 199 -46.42 -17.10 -28.25
N ALA A 200 -46.69 -15.91 -27.67
CA ALA A 200 -47.38 -15.62 -26.41
C ALA A 200 -46.59 -15.52 -25.08
N VAL A 201 -46.82 -14.38 -24.42
CA VAL A 201 -46.41 -13.90 -23.08
C VAL A 201 -47.73 -13.66 -22.29
N PRO A 202 -47.81 -13.45 -20.95
CA PRO A 202 -46.85 -13.59 -19.83
C PRO A 202 -47.36 -14.47 -18.66
N ALA A 203 -46.50 -14.74 -17.66
CA ALA A 203 -46.97 -14.87 -16.27
C ALA A 203 -45.91 -14.41 -15.25
N THR A 204 -46.36 -13.50 -14.40
CA THR A 204 -45.74 -12.87 -13.23
C THR A 204 -45.29 -13.87 -12.15
N ARG A 205 -44.12 -13.64 -11.55
CA ARG A 205 -43.83 -14.07 -10.17
C ARG A 205 -43.05 -12.99 -9.43
N VAL A 206 -43.59 -12.62 -8.26
CA VAL A 206 -43.01 -11.74 -7.24
C VAL A 206 -42.07 -12.55 -6.35
N PRO A 207 -40.87 -12.06 -5.99
CA PRO A 207 -40.12 -12.64 -4.88
C PRO A 207 -40.53 -12.04 -3.53
N VAL A 208 -40.80 -12.95 -2.59
CA VAL A 208 -41.16 -12.73 -1.18
C VAL A 208 -39.97 -12.20 -0.39
N ALA A 209 -40.22 -11.19 0.45
CA ALA A 209 -39.28 -10.61 1.40
C ALA A 209 -38.99 -11.58 2.57
N ALA A 210 -37.71 -11.84 2.82
CA ALA A 210 -37.24 -12.61 3.98
C ALA A 210 -36.99 -11.66 5.17
N ALA A 211 -37.61 -11.97 6.30
CA ALA A 211 -37.47 -11.22 7.55
C ALA A 211 -36.11 -11.51 8.21
N ILE A 212 -35.37 -10.44 8.51
CA ILE A 212 -34.09 -10.47 9.23
C ILE A 212 -34.37 -10.40 10.74
N VAL A 213 -33.84 -11.37 11.48
CA VAL A 213 -33.85 -11.43 12.95
C VAL A 213 -32.74 -10.53 13.51
N PRO A 214 -33.01 -9.59 14.43
CA PRO A 214 -31.95 -8.81 15.06
C PRO A 214 -31.28 -9.62 16.19
N TYR A 215 -29.97 -9.87 16.07
CA TYR A 215 -29.16 -10.35 17.18
C TYR A 215 -28.86 -9.20 18.14
N SER A 216 -29.19 -9.43 19.41
CA SER A 216 -28.90 -8.59 20.56
C SER A 216 -27.41 -8.62 20.95
N GLY A 217 -26.81 -7.44 21.08
CA GLY A 217 -25.84 -7.04 22.12
C GLY A 217 -24.64 -7.94 22.42
N GLN A 218 -23.50 -7.66 21.79
CA GLN A 218 -22.18 -8.05 22.30
C GLN A 218 -21.43 -6.83 22.85
N ARG A 219 -21.02 -6.93 24.12
CA ARG A 219 -20.25 -5.93 24.87
C ARG A 219 -18.82 -5.84 24.30
N ARG A 220 -18.33 -4.61 24.12
CA ARG A 220 -16.93 -4.33 23.75
C ARG A 220 -15.99 -4.69 24.91
N ALA A 221 -14.96 -5.48 24.63
CA ALA A 221 -13.82 -5.66 25.53
C ALA A 221 -12.89 -4.44 25.45
N ALA A 222 -12.42 -3.97 26.61
CA ALA A 222 -11.49 -2.85 26.71
C ALA A 222 -10.10 -3.24 26.15
N ARG A 223 -9.55 -2.39 25.25
CA ARG A 223 -8.15 -2.48 24.82
C ARG A 223 -7.22 -2.19 26.00
N PRO A 224 -6.16 -2.98 26.23
CA PRO A 224 -5.03 -2.48 27.00
C PRO A 224 -4.28 -1.44 26.15
N GLN A 225 -4.21 -0.20 26.65
CA GLN A 225 -3.30 0.80 26.12
C GLN A 225 -1.87 0.34 26.44
N GLY A 226 -1.10 -0.02 25.42
CA GLY A 226 0.31 -0.37 25.56
C GLY A 226 1.12 0.89 25.88
N GLY A 227 1.75 0.91 27.06
CA GLY A 227 2.74 1.90 27.44
C GLY A 227 4.06 1.61 26.70
N PHE A 228 4.35 2.41 25.68
CA PHE A 228 5.64 2.41 25.00
C PHE A 228 6.60 3.33 25.77
N ASP A 229 7.68 2.76 26.32
CA ASP A 229 8.78 3.52 26.93
C ASP A 229 9.87 3.76 25.88
N PHE A 230 9.95 4.98 25.38
CA PHE A 230 10.94 5.39 24.37
C PHE A 230 12.32 5.69 24.97
N PHE A 231 12.43 5.86 26.30
CA PHE A 231 13.67 6.33 26.94
C PHE A 231 14.27 5.33 27.95
N GLY A 232 13.65 4.19 28.21
CA GLY A 232 14.27 3.07 28.92
C GLY A 232 14.74 3.44 30.33
N THR A 233 13.90 4.13 31.10
CA THR A 233 14.24 4.53 32.49
C THR A 233 13.23 4.03 33.52
N GLN A 234 12.98 2.72 33.54
CA GLN A 234 12.56 2.07 34.77
C GLN A 234 13.37 0.79 35.00
N GLY A 235 14.20 0.82 36.04
CA GLY A 235 14.84 -0.40 36.57
C GLY A 235 16.26 -0.27 37.11
N ALA A 236 16.60 0.78 37.87
CA ALA A 236 17.83 0.76 38.68
C ALA A 236 17.60 1.43 40.03
N LYS A 237 17.18 0.64 41.02
CA LYS A 237 17.42 0.95 42.43
C LYS A 237 18.51 -0.01 42.92
N ALA A 238 19.67 0.57 43.19
CA ALA A 238 20.89 -0.09 43.65
C ALA A 238 20.74 -0.70 45.05
N PRO A 239 21.72 -1.54 45.46
CA PRO A 239 22.44 -1.21 46.68
C PRO A 239 23.97 -1.17 46.51
N ASP A 240 24.55 -0.15 47.12
CA ASP A 240 25.81 -0.03 47.86
C ASP A 240 27.12 -0.69 47.38
N ALA A 241 28.06 0.21 47.03
CA ALA A 241 29.44 0.34 47.49
C ALA A 241 30.31 -0.91 47.73
N GLY A 242 31.41 -1.00 46.97
CA GLY A 242 32.56 -1.85 47.30
C GLY A 242 33.67 -1.79 46.27
N ALA A 243 34.73 -1.06 46.60
CA ALA A 243 35.96 -0.81 45.85
C ALA A 243 36.64 -2.03 45.18
N GLN A 244 37.32 -1.81 44.04
CA GLN A 244 38.80 -1.90 43.91
C GLN A 244 39.32 -1.86 42.45
N THR A 245 40.20 -0.87 42.21
CA THR A 245 41.51 -0.88 41.49
C THR A 245 41.70 -1.29 40.02
N ALA A 246 42.68 -0.56 39.45
CA ALA A 246 43.64 -0.84 38.35
C ALA A 246 43.15 -0.48 36.93
N GLU A 247 43.70 0.60 36.34
CA GLU A 247 44.89 0.61 35.44
C GLU A 247 44.64 -0.15 34.12
N ALA A 248 45.11 0.22 32.93
CA ALA A 248 45.66 1.40 32.30
C ALA A 248 45.78 1.02 30.80
N ALA A 249 45.80 2.03 29.92
CA ALA A 249 46.46 2.02 28.61
C ALA A 249 45.86 1.29 27.37
N GLY A 250 46.03 1.97 26.22
CA GLY A 250 46.27 1.37 24.90
C GLY A 250 45.05 1.26 23.98
N SER A 251 44.67 2.28 23.22
CA SER A 251 45.15 2.61 21.86
C SER A 251 44.77 1.63 20.74
N THR A 252 44.32 2.23 19.63
CA THR A 252 44.20 1.71 18.25
C THR A 252 42.88 1.03 17.85
N GLY A 253 42.16 1.67 16.95
CA GLY A 253 41.57 0.96 15.79
C GLY A 253 42.38 1.31 14.55
N PRO A 254 41.91 1.01 13.33
CA PRO A 254 40.97 -0.02 12.90
C PRO A 254 41.60 -0.95 11.83
N GLU A 255 41.17 -2.21 11.71
CA GLU A 255 41.49 -3.02 10.52
C GLU A 255 40.24 -3.54 9.79
N VAL A 256 40.22 -3.14 8.52
CA VAL A 256 39.46 -3.67 7.40
C VAL A 256 39.97 -5.07 7.05
N ASN A 257 39.05 -6.01 6.78
CA ASN A 257 39.40 -7.18 5.98
C ASN A 257 38.32 -7.43 4.93
N ALA A 258 38.75 -7.26 3.69
CA ALA A 258 38.07 -7.67 2.48
C ALA A 258 38.60 -9.05 2.07
N GLY A 259 37.69 -9.89 1.57
CA GLY A 259 38.03 -11.06 0.75
C GLY A 259 37.44 -12.36 1.28
N ASP A 260 36.44 -12.89 0.59
CA ASP A 260 36.70 -14.04 -0.28
C ASP A 260 35.57 -14.21 -1.31
N VAL A 261 35.98 -14.39 -2.55
CA VAL A 261 35.15 -14.56 -3.75
C VAL A 261 35.34 -16.00 -4.18
N SER A 262 34.28 -16.82 -4.08
CA SER A 262 34.25 -18.11 -4.77
C SER A 262 32.98 -18.27 -5.61
N ARG A 263 33.19 -18.87 -6.78
CA ARG A 263 32.45 -18.71 -8.03
C ARG A 263 31.29 -19.72 -8.19
N LYS A 264 30.15 -19.20 -8.70
CA LYS A 264 29.45 -19.60 -9.94
C LYS A 264 28.63 -20.91 -9.98
N LYS A 265 27.31 -20.78 -10.21
CA LYS A 265 26.61 -21.16 -11.47
C LYS A 265 25.16 -20.59 -11.49
N PRO A 266 24.64 -20.09 -12.63
CA PRO A 266 23.29 -19.51 -12.72
C PRO A 266 22.22 -20.56 -13.07
N ILE A 267 21.02 -20.43 -12.50
CA ILE A 267 19.81 -21.15 -12.92
C ILE A 267 18.89 -20.16 -13.62
N ALA A 268 18.25 -20.68 -14.66
CA ALA A 268 17.59 -19.99 -15.75
C ALA A 268 16.25 -19.32 -15.41
N ALA A 269 15.88 -18.43 -16.33
CA ALA A 269 14.61 -17.75 -16.58
C ALA A 269 13.33 -18.33 -15.93
N LEU A 270 12.57 -17.45 -15.28
CA LEU A 270 11.14 -17.61 -14.97
C LEU A 270 10.36 -16.42 -15.55
N GLU A 271 9.25 -16.76 -16.18
CA GLU A 271 8.41 -16.03 -17.14
C GLU A 271 7.67 -14.78 -16.60
N PRO A 272 7.38 -13.76 -17.45
CA PRO A 272 6.71 -12.50 -17.09
C PRO A 272 5.17 -12.57 -16.93
N ALA A 273 4.58 -13.76 -16.81
CA ALA A 273 3.12 -13.94 -16.88
C ALA A 273 2.36 -13.67 -15.57
N GLN A 274 3.04 -13.41 -14.44
CA GLN A 274 2.40 -13.22 -13.13
C GLN A 274 2.22 -11.75 -12.70
N LEU A 275 2.58 -10.78 -13.55
CA LEU A 275 2.50 -9.33 -13.24
C LEU A 275 1.21 -8.64 -13.77
N ALA A 276 0.38 -9.36 -14.53
CA ALA A 276 -0.83 -8.80 -15.14
C ALA A 276 -2.10 -8.96 -14.29
N SER A 277 -2.12 -9.88 -13.31
CA SER A 277 -3.35 -10.21 -12.56
C SER A 277 -3.57 -9.39 -11.30
N VAL A 278 -2.75 -8.36 -11.03
CA VAL A 278 -2.83 -7.54 -9.79
C VAL A 278 -3.27 -6.10 -10.10
N GLN A 279 -3.66 -5.80 -11.34
CA GLN A 279 -3.98 -4.43 -11.76
C GLN A 279 -5.44 -4.00 -11.53
N ASP A 280 -6.36 -4.93 -11.26
CA ASP A 280 -7.81 -4.64 -11.29
C ASP A 280 -8.60 -4.94 -9.99
N GLU A 281 -7.96 -5.22 -8.85
CA GLU A 281 -8.69 -5.37 -7.57
C GLU A 281 -8.86 -4.02 -6.83
N ASP A 282 -10.01 -3.40 -7.11
CA ASP A 282 -10.81 -2.50 -6.27
C ASP A 282 -10.09 -1.52 -5.33
N LEU A 283 -9.77 -0.35 -5.88
CA LEU A 283 -9.39 0.87 -5.17
C LEU A 283 -10.56 1.61 -4.51
N ALA A 284 -11.80 1.11 -4.62
CA ALA A 284 -13.00 1.82 -4.20
C ALA A 284 -13.40 1.59 -2.72
N ASP A 285 -12.97 0.48 -2.09
CA ASP A 285 -13.47 0.08 -0.76
C ASP A 285 -12.63 0.61 0.42
N VAL A 286 -11.50 1.29 0.18
CA VAL A 286 -10.56 1.70 1.25
C VAL A 286 -10.77 3.17 1.67
N VAL A 287 -11.59 3.94 0.97
CA VAL A 287 -11.99 5.28 1.41
C VAL A 287 -13.42 5.21 1.96
N GLY A 288 -13.55 4.63 3.16
CA GLY A 288 -14.78 4.69 3.92
C GLY A 288 -15.18 6.15 4.21
N GLU A 289 -16.48 6.39 4.42
CA GLU A 289 -17.13 7.69 4.72
C GLU A 289 -16.41 8.57 5.77
N GLU A 290 -15.48 8.00 6.54
CA GLU A 290 -14.66 8.66 7.55
C GLU A 290 -13.70 9.73 6.97
N ALA A 291 -13.18 9.54 5.75
CA ALA A 291 -12.31 10.54 5.10
C ALA A 291 -13.08 11.78 4.61
N LEU A 292 -14.35 11.60 4.19
CA LEU A 292 -15.24 12.70 3.79
C LEU A 292 -15.79 13.48 5.00
N ALA A 293 -15.90 12.84 6.18
CA ALA A 293 -16.28 13.53 7.41
C ALA A 293 -15.12 14.39 7.97
N GLN A 294 -13.87 13.93 7.84
CA GLN A 294 -12.71 14.72 8.29
C GLN A 294 -12.46 15.95 7.40
N SER A 295 -12.64 15.86 6.08
CA SER A 295 -12.46 17.01 5.20
C SER A 295 -13.52 18.10 5.40
N ARG A 296 -14.78 17.72 5.71
CA ARG A 296 -15.84 18.69 6.02
C ARG A 296 -15.59 19.46 7.33
N HIS A 297 -14.95 18.84 8.32
CA HIS A 297 -14.62 19.52 9.58
C HIS A 297 -13.39 20.43 9.50
N THR A 298 -12.47 20.18 8.56
CA THR A 298 -11.27 21.01 8.37
C THR A 298 -11.53 22.24 7.52
N ASP A 299 -12.48 22.19 6.57
CA ASP A 299 -12.77 23.32 5.69
C ASP A 299 -13.59 24.44 6.38
N GLU A 300 -14.30 24.15 7.47
CA GLU A 300 -15.00 25.18 8.28
C GLU A 300 -14.09 25.87 9.30
N ARG A 301 -12.94 25.29 9.67
CA ARG A 301 -11.94 25.92 10.55
C ARG A 301 -10.80 26.51 9.72
N ALA A 302 -11.14 27.59 9.03
CA ALA A 302 -10.20 28.39 8.27
C ALA A 302 -9.02 28.86 9.15
N VAL A 303 -7.81 28.50 8.72
CA VAL A 303 -6.57 29.29 8.69
C VAL A 303 -6.54 30.53 9.61
N GLY A 304 -5.78 30.46 10.71
CA GLY A 304 -5.24 31.66 11.36
C GLY A 304 -5.53 31.87 12.85
N GLU A 305 -6.00 30.88 13.61
CA GLU A 305 -6.19 31.05 15.06
C GLU A 305 -4.92 30.68 15.83
N VAL A 306 -4.19 31.71 16.28
CA VAL A 306 -3.09 31.58 17.25
C VAL A 306 -3.72 31.37 18.63
N ILE A 307 -3.63 30.16 19.15
CA ILE A 307 -4.14 29.82 20.48
C ILE A 307 -3.17 30.41 21.51
N ASP A 308 -3.64 31.40 22.27
CA ASP A 308 -2.86 32.05 23.32
C ASP A 308 -2.81 31.15 24.57
N LEU A 309 -1.67 30.48 24.78
CA LEU A 309 -1.44 29.55 25.89
C LEU A 309 -1.12 30.25 27.23
N THR A 310 -1.07 31.57 27.25
CA THR A 310 -0.65 32.36 28.42
C THR A 310 -1.77 32.57 29.45
N ALA A 311 -3.03 32.30 29.11
CA ALA A 311 -4.16 32.53 30.02
C ALA A 311 -4.53 31.34 30.92
N HIS A 312 -3.86 30.18 30.79
CA HIS A 312 -4.22 28.97 31.54
C HIS A 312 -3.23 28.63 32.69
N ASP A 313 -2.37 29.57 33.09
CA ASP A 313 -1.41 29.38 34.18
C ASP A 313 -1.97 29.85 35.54
N GLU A 314 -3.24 29.54 35.82
CA GLU A 314 -3.76 29.58 37.18
C GLU A 314 -3.66 28.17 37.77
N THR A 315 -2.54 27.91 38.42
CA THR A 315 -2.29 26.70 39.20
C THR A 315 -3.40 26.54 40.25
N GLU A 316 -4.32 25.59 40.06
CA GLU A 316 -5.18 25.13 41.14
C GLU A 316 -4.27 24.56 42.25
N GLN A 317 -4.15 25.29 43.37
CA GLN A 317 -3.40 24.84 44.53
C GLN A 317 -4.12 23.64 45.13
N LEU A 318 -3.58 22.44 44.90
CA LEU A 318 -4.05 21.21 45.53
C LEU A 318 -3.98 21.37 47.06
N ASP A 319 -5.14 21.32 47.73
CA ASP A 319 -5.22 21.40 49.19
C ASP A 319 -4.69 20.11 49.84
N VAL A 320 -3.39 20.16 50.13
CA VAL A 320 -2.63 19.07 50.77
C VAL A 320 -3.13 18.71 52.17
N ALA A 321 -3.96 19.54 52.82
CA ALA A 321 -4.56 19.20 54.11
C ALA A 321 -5.62 18.09 53.99
N GLN A 322 -6.41 18.11 52.91
CA GLN A 322 -7.45 17.11 52.66
C GLN A 322 -6.89 15.74 52.27
N LEU A 323 -5.73 15.72 51.60
CA LEU A 323 -5.01 14.47 51.27
C LEU A 323 -4.41 13.78 52.50
N ARG A 324 -4.05 14.53 53.55
CA ARG A 324 -3.46 13.95 54.77
C ARG A 324 -4.50 13.32 55.70
N SER A 325 -5.74 13.81 55.73
CA SER A 325 -6.81 13.22 56.54
C SER A 325 -7.37 11.92 55.96
N ALA A 326 -7.20 11.68 54.66
CA ALA A 326 -7.65 10.44 54.00
C ALA A 326 -6.70 9.25 54.19
N ILE A 327 -5.49 9.48 54.71
CA ILE A 327 -4.44 8.45 54.88
C ILE A 327 -4.31 8.01 56.36
N SER A 328 -5.00 8.68 57.29
CA SER A 328 -5.03 8.30 58.71
C SER A 328 -6.32 7.60 59.10
#